data_AF-A0A3B0X9T0-F1
#
_entry.id   AF-A0A3B0X9T0-F1
#
_cell.length_a   1.000
_cell.length_b   1.000
_cell.length_c   1.000
_cell.angle_alpha   90.00
_cell.angle_beta   90.00
_cell.angle_gamma   90.00
#
_symmetry.space_group_name_H-M   'P 1'
#
loop_
_entity.id
_entity.type
_entity.pdbx_description
1 polymer ?
#
loop_
_entity_poly.entity_id
_entity_poly.type
_entity_poly.pdbx_seq_one_letter_code
_entity_poly.pdbx_strand_id
1 'polypeptide(L)'
;MLVIRKEQMDALRADKIRRFANDLSAVIRIKHNRFFRYYSDEQLHVWVMNQIKYLEKYNIDTDDTIKKAIDLLARYGENFERCPDNRWALNILELDDYTASHKISLLVYEAAEQGAV
;
A
#
# COMPACT_ATOMS: atom_id res chain seq x y z
N MET A 1 23.88 -13.14 23.29
CA MET A 1 23.79 -11.66 23.28
C MET A 1 23.26 -11.09 21.95
N LEU A 2 23.46 -11.75 20.80
CA LEU A 2 22.92 -11.30 19.50
C LEU A 2 21.40 -11.51 19.33
N VAL A 3 20.83 -12.55 19.96
CA VAL A 3 19.39 -12.89 19.85
C VAL A 3 18.49 -11.81 20.44
N ILE A 4 18.80 -11.33 21.65
CA ILE A 4 18.03 -10.27 22.34
C ILE A 4 18.00 -8.98 21.51
N ARG A 5 19.11 -8.63 20.84
CA ARG A 5 19.17 -7.45 19.97
C ARG A 5 18.30 -7.61 18.72
N LYS A 6 18.21 -8.82 18.15
CA LYS A 6 17.35 -9.09 17.00
C LYS A 6 15.88 -8.95 17.36
N GLU A 7 15.45 -9.57 18.46
CA GLU A 7 14.07 -9.48 18.96
C GLU A 7 13.65 -8.04 19.27
N GLN A 8 14.55 -7.24 19.84
CA GLN A 8 14.32 -5.81 20.10
C GLN A 8 14.17 -5.00 18.81
N MET A 9 15.00 -5.26 17.80
CA MET A 9 14.91 -4.59 16.50
C MET A 9 13.62 -4.96 15.75
N ASP A 10 13.23 -6.23 15.81
CA ASP A 10 12.00 -6.73 15.20
C ASP A 10 10.77 -6.11 15.89
N ALA A 11 10.77 -6.00 17.22
CA ALA A 11 9.72 -5.33 17.98
C ALA A 11 9.62 -3.84 17.66
N LEU A 12 10.75 -3.13 17.54
CA LEU A 12 10.78 -1.72 17.14
C LEU A 12 10.24 -1.51 15.72
N ARG A 13 10.62 -2.39 14.78
CA ARG A 13 10.09 -2.34 13.41
C ARG A 13 8.59 -2.57 13.39
N ALA A 14 8.09 -3.55 14.15
CA ALA A 14 6.67 -3.84 14.26
C ALA A 14 5.88 -2.64 14.82
N ASP A 15 6.38 -1.99 15.88
CA ASP A 15 5.71 -0.81 16.45
C ASP A 15 5.70 0.37 15.48
N LYS A 16 6.81 0.61 14.75
CA LYS A 16 6.88 1.65 13.72
C LYS A 16 5.85 1.42 12.61
N ILE A 17 5.78 0.19 12.07
CA ILE A 17 4.80 -0.18 11.03
C ILE A 17 3.38 0.00 11.55
N ARG A 18 3.11 -0.39 12.81
CA ARG A 18 1.78 -0.25 13.41
C ARG A 18 1.34 1.20 13.52
N ARG A 19 2.21 2.09 14.00
CA ARG A 19 1.92 3.54 14.08
C ARG A 19 1.69 4.13 12.69
N PHE A 20 2.56 3.79 11.74
CA PHE A 20 2.41 4.22 10.36
C PHE A 20 1.08 3.79 9.75
N ALA A 21 0.67 2.54 9.98
CA ALA A 21 -0.61 2.02 9.50
C ALA A 21 -1.81 2.71 10.15
N ASN A 22 -1.73 3.06 11.44
CA ASN A 22 -2.76 3.87 12.12
C ASN A 22 -2.93 5.24 11.46
N ASP A 23 -1.82 5.97 11.26
CA ASP A 23 -1.84 7.30 10.67
C ASP A 23 -2.39 7.25 9.24
N LEU A 24 -1.95 6.26 8.46
CA LEU A 24 -2.39 6.09 7.08
C LEU A 24 -3.87 5.69 7.00
N SER A 25 -4.37 4.87 7.94
CA SER A 25 -5.79 4.51 8.00
C SER A 25 -6.68 5.74 8.16
N ALA A 26 -6.30 6.70 9.01
CA ALA A 26 -7.04 7.94 9.18
C ALA A 26 -7.08 8.76 7.88
N VAL A 27 -5.96 8.87 7.18
CA VAL A 27 -5.87 9.57 5.88
C VAL A 27 -6.73 8.88 4.81
N ILE A 28 -6.66 7.56 4.72
CA ILE A 28 -7.44 6.78 3.74
C ILE A 28 -8.95 6.89 4.00
N ARG A 29 -9.38 6.86 5.28
CA ARG A 29 -10.80 7.05 5.63
C ARG A 29 -11.33 8.38 5.13
N ILE A 30 -10.57 9.46 5.32
CA ILE A 30 -10.97 10.81 4.89
C ILE A 30 -11.03 10.90 3.37
N LYS A 31 -9.98 10.42 2.68
CA LYS A 31 -9.85 10.57 1.22
C LYS A 31 -10.77 9.64 0.43
N HIS A 32 -11.01 8.43 0.94
CA HIS A 32 -11.74 7.36 0.26
C HIS A 32 -12.99 6.93 1.05
N ASN A 33 -13.64 7.87 1.74
CA ASN A 33 -14.82 7.61 2.58
C ASN A 33 -15.92 6.82 1.83
N ARG A 34 -16.10 7.08 0.54
CA ARG A 34 -17.09 6.36 -0.29
C ARG A 34 -16.91 4.82 -0.21
N PHE A 35 -15.67 4.34 -0.16
CA PHE A 35 -15.36 2.91 -0.15
C PHE A 35 -15.26 2.35 1.28
N PHE A 36 -14.78 3.15 2.23
CA PHE A 36 -14.49 2.69 3.59
C PHE A 36 -15.50 3.16 4.66
N ARG A 37 -16.61 3.80 4.30
CA ARG A 37 -17.62 4.32 5.25
C ARG A 37 -18.16 3.28 6.24
N TYR A 38 -18.15 2.00 5.85
CA TYR A 38 -18.67 0.91 6.67
C TYR A 38 -17.58 0.14 7.42
N TYR A 39 -16.31 0.49 7.22
CA TYR A 39 -15.21 -0.13 7.93
C TYR A 39 -15.12 0.53 9.32
N SER A 40 -15.08 -0.31 10.35
CA SER A 40 -14.56 0.11 11.66
C SER A 40 -13.10 0.55 11.56
N ASP A 41 -12.59 1.28 12.55
CA ASP A 41 -11.18 1.69 12.58
C ASP A 41 -10.24 0.48 12.59
N GLU A 42 -10.61 -0.58 13.31
CA GLU A 42 -9.86 -1.83 13.34
C GLU A 42 -9.83 -2.51 11.97
N GLN A 43 -10.96 -2.60 11.27
CA GLN A 43 -11.01 -3.20 9.93
C GLN A 43 -10.16 -2.43 8.93
N LEU A 44 -10.20 -1.09 8.98
CA LEU A 44 -9.39 -0.27 8.09
C LEU A 44 -7.90 -0.39 8.41
N HIS A 45 -7.54 -0.44 9.70
CA HIS A 45 -6.18 -0.69 10.14
C HIS A 45 -5.66 -2.04 9.64
N VAL A 46 -6.44 -3.11 9.80
CA VAL A 46 -6.11 -4.44 9.30
C VAL A 46 -5.95 -4.43 7.78
N TRP A 47 -6.84 -3.73 7.06
CA TRP A 47 -6.74 -3.57 5.63
C TRP A 47 -5.42 -2.90 5.22
N VAL A 48 -5.08 -1.75 5.82
CA VAL A 48 -3.81 -1.04 5.55
C VAL A 48 -2.60 -1.93 5.85
N MET A 49 -2.61 -2.64 6.99
CA MET A 49 -1.54 -3.57 7.37
C MET A 49 -1.35 -4.71 6.34
N ASN A 50 -2.45 -5.24 5.80
CA ASN A 50 -2.40 -6.26 4.76
C ASN A 50 -1.82 -5.70 3.46
N GLN A 51 -2.18 -4.48 3.08
CA GLN A 51 -1.62 -3.84 1.88
C GLN A 51 -0.12 -3.55 2.04
N ILE A 52 0.34 -3.11 3.22
CA ILE A 52 1.78 -2.93 3.48
C ILE A 52 2.53 -4.27 3.27
N LYS A 53 2.04 -5.36 3.86
CA LYS A 53 2.64 -6.69 3.71
C LYS A 53 2.61 -7.20 2.27
N TYR A 54 1.56 -6.86 1.52
CA TYR A 54 1.47 -7.19 0.10
C TYR A 54 2.53 -6.44 -0.72
N LEU A 55 2.69 -5.15 -0.49
CA LEU A 55 3.65 -4.28 -1.17
C LEU A 55 5.10 -4.61 -0.86
N GLU A 56 5.40 -5.09 0.35
CA GLU A 56 6.74 -5.58 0.72
C GLU A 56 7.22 -6.70 -0.23
N LYS A 57 6.32 -7.53 -0.77
CA LYS A 57 6.67 -8.61 -1.73
C LYS A 57 7.20 -8.07 -3.06
N TYR A 58 6.87 -6.83 -3.41
CA TYR A 58 7.27 -6.18 -4.65
C TYR A 58 8.40 -5.16 -4.45
N ASN A 59 9.09 -5.22 -3.30
CA ASN A 59 10.12 -4.28 -2.88
C ASN A 59 9.61 -2.83 -2.76
N ILE A 60 8.33 -2.64 -2.42
CA ILE A 60 7.74 -1.33 -2.13
C ILE A 60 7.68 -1.18 -0.60
N ASP A 61 8.76 -0.66 -0.01
CA ASP A 61 9.00 -0.68 1.43
C ASP A 61 9.25 0.70 2.06
N THR A 62 9.24 1.78 1.27
CA THR A 62 9.44 3.15 1.79
C THR A 62 8.10 3.83 2.05
N ASP A 63 8.03 4.59 3.15
CA ASP A 63 6.82 5.30 3.60
C ASP A 63 6.11 6.10 2.48
N ASP A 64 6.86 6.80 1.62
CA ASP A 64 6.28 7.60 0.52
C ASP A 64 5.68 6.71 -0.59
N THR A 65 6.40 5.67 -1.00
CA THR A 65 5.93 4.75 -2.05
C THR A 65 4.73 3.92 -1.57
N ILE A 66 4.76 3.46 -0.32
CA ILE A 66 3.65 2.75 0.32
C ILE A 66 2.40 3.64 0.36
N LYS A 67 2.52 4.91 0.80
CA LYS A 67 1.38 5.84 0.84
C LYS A 67 0.72 5.99 -0.54
N LYS A 68 1.53 6.21 -1.58
CA LYS A 68 1.04 6.35 -2.96
C LYS A 68 0.41 5.05 -3.48
N ALA A 69 1.01 3.90 -3.20
CA ALA A 69 0.48 2.61 -3.61
C ALA A 69 -0.87 2.32 -2.92
N ILE A 70 -0.95 2.50 -1.61
CA ILE A 70 -2.18 2.27 -0.84
C ILE A 70 -3.29 3.23 -1.28
N ASP A 71 -2.95 4.47 -1.66
CA ASP A 71 -3.91 5.39 -2.25
C ASP A 71 -4.50 4.88 -3.57
N LEU A 72 -3.67 4.30 -4.44
CA LEU A 72 -4.11 3.66 -5.68
C LEU A 72 -4.98 2.43 -5.40
N LEU A 73 -4.56 1.55 -4.48
CA LEU A 73 -5.31 0.36 -4.09
C LEU A 73 -6.67 0.73 -3.46
N ALA A 74 -6.70 1.78 -2.64
CA ALA A 74 -7.94 2.30 -2.06
C ALA A 74 -8.92 2.79 -3.15
N ARG A 75 -8.40 3.45 -4.20
CA ARG A 75 -9.19 3.98 -5.31
C ARG A 75 -9.66 2.89 -6.27
N TYR A 76 -8.75 2.03 -6.72
CA TYR A 76 -8.96 1.08 -7.81
C TYR A 76 -9.23 -0.35 -7.33
N GLY A 77 -9.17 -0.61 -6.04
CA GLY A 77 -9.32 -1.95 -5.47
C GLY A 77 -7.96 -2.62 -5.20
N GLU A 78 -7.97 -3.64 -4.34
CA GLU A 78 -6.75 -4.32 -3.87
C GLU A 78 -5.99 -5.03 -5.00
N ASN A 79 -6.70 -5.44 -6.04
CA ASN A 79 -6.14 -6.06 -7.24
C ASN A 79 -6.44 -5.22 -8.48
N PHE A 80 -6.66 -3.91 -8.29
CA PHE A 80 -7.07 -2.99 -9.35
C PHE A 80 -8.35 -3.45 -10.07
N GLU A 81 -9.24 -4.18 -9.39
CA GLU A 81 -10.46 -4.78 -9.96
C GLU A 81 -11.50 -3.75 -10.43
N ARG A 82 -11.33 -2.47 -10.07
CA ARG A 82 -12.18 -1.37 -10.56
C ARG A 82 -11.63 -0.74 -11.84
N CYS A 83 -10.50 -1.22 -12.37
CA CYS A 83 -9.99 -0.85 -13.69
C CYS A 83 -10.58 -1.78 -14.76
N PRO A 84 -10.82 -1.29 -15.99
CA PRO A 84 -11.30 -2.13 -17.11
C PRO A 84 -10.33 -3.26 -17.49
N ASP A 85 -9.03 -2.98 -17.44
CA ASP A 85 -7.94 -3.96 -17.51
C ASP A 85 -7.05 -3.72 -16.28
N ASN A 86 -6.69 -4.78 -15.56
CA ASN A 86 -5.82 -4.71 -14.37
C ASN A 86 -4.47 -5.41 -14.57
N ARG A 87 -4.22 -6.01 -15.76
CA ARG A 87 -2.98 -6.73 -16.05
C ARG A 87 -1.76 -5.81 -16.03
N TRP A 88 -1.92 -4.56 -16.45
CA TRP A 88 -0.85 -3.56 -16.41
C TRP A 88 -0.32 -3.36 -14.99
N ALA A 89 -1.20 -3.36 -13.97
CA ALA A 89 -0.82 -3.10 -12.60
C ALA A 89 0.05 -4.24 -12.05
N LEU A 90 -0.35 -5.50 -12.30
CA LEU A 90 0.43 -6.67 -11.92
C LEU A 90 1.77 -6.70 -12.64
N ASN A 91 1.77 -6.47 -13.96
CA ASN A 91 3.01 -6.43 -14.75
C ASN A 91 4.00 -5.39 -14.21
N ILE A 92 3.54 -4.20 -13.82
CA ILE A 92 4.40 -3.15 -13.26
C ILE A 92 4.94 -3.52 -11.87
N LEU A 93 4.12 -4.14 -11.02
CA LEU A 93 4.55 -4.60 -9.71
C LEU A 93 5.64 -5.68 -9.80
N GLU A 94 5.57 -6.55 -10.82
CA GLU A 94 6.51 -7.65 -11.08
C GLU A 94 7.81 -7.23 -11.79
N LEU A 95 7.99 -5.95 -12.15
CA LEU A 95 9.24 -5.47 -12.75
C LEU A 95 10.39 -5.43 -11.74
N ASP A 96 11.16 -6.51 -11.62
CA ASP A 96 12.25 -6.61 -10.64
C ASP A 96 13.37 -5.58 -10.82
N ASP A 97 13.62 -5.15 -12.05
CA ASP A 97 14.66 -4.16 -12.38
C ASP A 97 14.30 -2.72 -11.96
N TYR A 98 13.06 -2.50 -11.51
CA TYR A 98 12.54 -1.16 -11.22
C TYR A 98 12.55 -0.87 -9.73
N THR A 99 13.04 0.32 -9.38
CA THR A 99 12.94 0.83 -8.01
C THR A 99 11.47 1.01 -7.61
N ALA A 100 11.18 0.93 -6.30
CA ALA A 100 9.84 1.19 -5.77
C ALA A 100 9.24 2.50 -6.32
N SER A 101 10.03 3.57 -6.34
CA SER A 101 9.60 4.88 -6.85
C SER A 101 9.23 4.84 -8.33
N HIS A 102 10.01 4.13 -9.16
CA HIS A 102 9.68 3.96 -10.58
C HIS A 102 8.40 3.14 -10.77
N LYS A 103 8.22 2.04 -10.04
CA LYS A 103 6.99 1.24 -10.09
C LYS A 103 5.77 2.08 -9.77
N ILE A 104 5.82 2.85 -8.67
CA ILE A 104 4.72 3.75 -8.29
C ILE A 104 4.47 4.82 -9.35
N SER A 105 5.52 5.40 -9.93
CA SER A 105 5.37 6.44 -10.96
C SER A 105 4.66 5.89 -12.19
N LEU A 106 5.01 4.67 -12.62
CA LEU A 106 4.33 3.97 -13.70
C LEU A 106 2.89 3.62 -13.34
N LEU A 107 2.64 3.13 -12.12
CA LEU A 107 1.28 2.82 -11.68
C LEU A 107 0.39 4.06 -11.68
N VAL A 108 0.90 5.22 -11.24
CA VAL A 108 0.16 6.49 -11.26
C VAL A 108 -0.10 6.95 -12.70
N TYR A 109 0.89 6.84 -13.58
CA TYR A 109 0.76 7.21 -14.99
C TYR A 109 -0.32 6.37 -15.70
N GLU A 110 -0.21 5.04 -15.62
CA GLU A 110 -1.19 4.13 -16.23
C GLU A 110 -2.58 4.28 -15.60
N ALA A 111 -2.68 4.45 -14.27
CA ALA A 111 -3.96 4.69 -13.61
C ALA A 111 -4.65 5.98 -14.06
N ALA A 112 -3.88 7.00 -14.47
CA ALA A 112 -4.42 8.25 -15.02
C ALA A 112 -4.96 8.04 -16.43
N GLU A 113 -4.26 7.29 -17.28
CA GLU A 113 -4.70 6.92 -18.63
C GLU A 113 -5.98 6.06 -18.58
N GLN A 114 -6.05 5.09 -17.66
CA GLN A 114 -7.22 4.22 -17.48
C GLN A 114 -8.39 4.92 -16.76
N GLY A 115 -8.09 5.99 -16.01
CA GLY A 115 -9.05 6.74 -15.20
C GLY A 115 -9.61 8.00 -15.87
N ALA A 116 -9.33 8.21 -17.16
CA ALA A 116 -9.88 9.31 -17.98
C ALA A 116 -11.35 9.06 -18.39
N VAL A 117 -12.18 8.60 -17.45
CA VAL A 117 -13.65 8.45 -17.58
C VAL A 117 -14.35 9.26 -16.50
#